data_AF-A0A8J1Y8I0-F1
#
_entry.id   AF-A0A8J1Y8I0-F1
#
_cell.length_a   1.000
_cell.length_b   1.000
_cell.length_c   1.000
_cell.angle_alpha   90.00
_cell.angle_beta   90.00
_cell.angle_gamma   90.00
#
_symmetry.space_group_name_H-M   'P 1'
#
loop_
_entity.id
_entity.type
_entity.pdbx_description
1 polymer ?
#
loop_
_entity_poly.entity_id
_entity_poly.type
_entity_poly.pdbx_seq_one_letter_code
_entity_poly.pdbx_strand_id
1 'polypeptide(L)'
;DMDILGESNSHETLAIKVRPVTHDVVSGIQEETYEQFLKRKQKSSERQAAYRFQYSKPKYYLFYNNGARRSKLGYKRAYYLDNQGVSKFLFPDKWSKMGSAAWVKYQLAVTRRHDDEDTSTTPYNAFDQVDPVLNFDSYIFDDENITDKDLVAWVTVGMQHLPNSATDVPVTTTSGNTISFYLKPFNFFDEDPSTS
;
A
#
# COMPACT_ATOMS: atom_id res chain seq x y z
N ASP A 1 -5.12 -9.72 -4.89
CA ASP A 1 -5.90 -9.63 -6.13
C ASP A 1 -7.26 -9.03 -5.80
N MET A 2 -7.59 -7.87 -6.37
CA MET A 2 -8.83 -7.14 -6.05
C MET A 2 -9.52 -6.67 -7.33
N ASP A 3 -10.67 -7.28 -7.65
CA ASP A 3 -11.47 -6.95 -8.83
C ASP A 3 -12.59 -5.96 -8.52
N ILE A 4 -12.24 -4.69 -8.36
CA ILE A 4 -13.20 -3.67 -7.95
C ILE A 4 -14.16 -3.38 -9.10
N LEU A 5 -15.34 -4.01 -9.05
CA LEU A 5 -16.35 -3.94 -10.13
C LEU A 5 -15.80 -4.51 -11.45
N GLY A 6 -14.99 -5.57 -11.37
CA GLY A 6 -14.33 -6.25 -12.49
C GLY A 6 -12.82 -6.06 -12.49
N GLU A 7 -12.13 -6.77 -13.39
CA GLU A 7 -10.66 -6.89 -13.43
C GLU A 7 -9.95 -5.60 -13.86
N SER A 8 -10.55 -4.78 -14.73
CA SER A 8 -9.89 -3.58 -15.27
C SER A 8 -9.83 -2.45 -14.24
N ASN A 9 -8.77 -2.43 -13.43
CA ASN A 9 -8.58 -1.52 -12.30
C ASN A 9 -7.39 -0.57 -12.50
N SER A 10 -7.39 0.51 -11.74
CA SER A 10 -6.36 1.55 -11.69
C SER A 10 -6.05 1.87 -10.23
N HIS A 11 -4.80 2.26 -9.97
CA HIS A 11 -4.31 2.60 -8.64
C HIS A 11 -3.95 4.08 -8.51
N GLU A 12 -4.30 4.70 -7.39
CA GLU A 12 -3.82 6.04 -7.03
C GLU A 12 -3.43 6.17 -5.56
N THR A 13 -2.59 7.17 -5.30
CA THR A 13 -2.32 7.63 -3.94
C THR A 13 -3.08 8.89 -3.64
N LEU A 14 -3.70 8.96 -2.48
CA LEU A 14 -4.21 10.17 -1.87
C LEU A 14 -3.25 10.59 -0.76
N ALA A 15 -2.90 11.88 -0.67
CA ALA A 15 -2.07 12.42 0.39
C ALA A 15 -2.66 13.73 0.91
N ILE A 16 -2.65 13.91 2.23
CA ILE A 16 -2.95 15.19 2.85
C ILE A 16 -1.69 16.05 2.76
N LYS A 17 -1.82 17.26 2.22
CA LYS A 17 -0.75 18.23 2.09
C LYS A 17 -1.16 19.55 2.71
N VAL A 18 -0.16 20.37 2.99
CA VAL A 18 -0.34 21.69 3.60
C VAL A 18 0.14 22.76 2.62
N ARG A 19 -0.56 23.89 2.54
CA ARG A 19 -0.13 25.08 1.80
C ARG A 19 -0.40 26.34 2.62
N PRO A 20 0.41 27.40 2.48
CA PRO A 20 0.09 28.70 3.05
C PRO A 20 -1.13 29.28 2.33
N VAL A 21 -2.00 29.96 3.08
CA VAL A 21 -3.18 30.65 2.55
C VAL A 21 -3.32 32.02 3.20
N THR A 22 -3.92 32.95 2.44
CA THR A 22 -4.36 34.25 2.95
C THR A 22 -5.88 34.24 2.91
N HIS A 23 -6.53 34.51 4.04
CA HIS A 23 -7.98 34.51 4.14
C HIS A 23 -8.52 35.94 3.99
N ASP A 24 -9.27 36.19 2.93
CA ASP A 24 -9.88 37.51 2.66
C ASP A 24 -10.92 37.93 3.72
N VAL A 25 -11.48 36.96 4.46
CA VAL A 25 -12.58 37.17 5.42
C VAL A 25 -12.09 37.62 6.80
N VAL A 26 -10.80 37.47 7.11
CA VAL A 26 -10.25 37.83 8.42
C VAL A 26 -9.31 39.02 8.27
N SER A 27 -9.89 40.20 8.08
CA SER A 27 -9.16 41.46 8.09
C SER A 27 -8.51 41.68 9.46
N GLY A 28 -7.18 41.66 9.52
CA GLY A 28 -6.41 42.04 10.70
C GLY A 28 -5.53 40.95 11.31
N ILE A 29 -5.61 39.70 10.85
CA ILE A 29 -4.64 38.66 11.23
C ILE A 29 -3.48 38.70 10.23
N GLN A 30 -2.30 39.14 10.69
CA GLN A 30 -1.04 39.15 9.92
C GLN A 30 -0.22 37.85 10.11
N GLU A 31 -0.84 36.78 10.60
CA GLU A 31 -0.17 35.50 10.82
C GLU A 31 -0.25 34.60 9.57
N GLU A 32 0.82 33.85 9.31
CA GLU A 32 0.83 32.81 8.27
C GLU A 32 -0.15 31.69 8.63
N THR A 33 -1.27 31.63 7.92
CA THR A 33 -2.22 30.52 8.05
C THR A 33 -1.91 29.41 7.05
N TYR A 34 -2.15 28.17 7.47
CA TYR A 34 -1.90 26.98 6.66
C TYR A 34 -3.19 26.17 6.51
N GLU A 35 -3.47 25.74 5.28
CA GLU A 35 -4.63 24.91 4.96
C GLU A 35 -4.18 23.50 4.57
N GLN A 36 -4.91 22.49 5.04
CA GLN A 36 -4.78 21.12 4.58
C GLN A 36 -5.62 20.88 3.33
N PHE A 37 -5.05 20.21 2.33
CA PHE A 37 -5.76 19.82 1.12
C PHE A 37 -5.39 18.40 0.68
N LEU A 38 -6.30 17.79 -0.07
CA LEU A 38 -6.13 16.45 -0.62
C LEU A 38 -5.42 16.52 -1.98
N LYS A 39 -4.31 15.78 -2.12
CA LYS A 39 -3.62 15.59 -3.40
C LYS A 39 -3.72 14.14 -3.85
N ARG A 40 -4.44 13.92 -4.97
CA ARG A 40 -4.52 12.64 -5.67
C ARG A 40 -3.40 12.53 -6.70
N LYS A 41 -2.84 11.32 -6.88
CA LYS A 41 -1.89 11.00 -7.94
C LYS A 41 -2.07 9.56 -8.38
N GLN A 42 -2.62 9.36 -9.57
CA GLN A 42 -2.67 8.06 -10.24
C GLN A 42 -1.25 7.55 -10.52
N LYS A 43 -1.08 6.23 -10.45
CA LYS A 43 0.14 5.52 -10.83
C LYS A 43 -0.10 4.82 -12.15
N SER A 44 0.82 5.00 -13.09
CA SER A 44 0.70 4.42 -14.44
C SER A 44 1.58 3.20 -14.64
N SER A 45 2.59 2.99 -13.79
CA SER A 45 3.50 1.84 -13.89
C SER A 45 3.85 1.24 -12.52
N GLU A 46 4.33 0.01 -12.53
CA GLU A 46 4.65 -0.78 -11.33
C GLU A 46 5.74 -0.14 -10.49
N ARG A 47 6.80 0.40 -11.11
CA ARG A 47 7.84 1.13 -10.36
C ARG A 47 7.29 2.35 -9.64
N GLN A 48 6.27 3.01 -10.17
CA GLN A 48 5.63 4.14 -9.49
C GLN A 48 4.71 3.71 -8.33
N ALA A 49 4.27 2.45 -8.35
CA ALA A 49 3.40 1.81 -7.37
C ALA A 49 4.13 0.84 -6.43
N ALA A 50 5.47 0.78 -6.49
CA ALA A 50 6.33 0.12 -5.52
C ALA A 50 6.70 1.10 -4.39
N TYR A 51 6.05 0.96 -3.24
CA TYR A 51 6.19 1.88 -2.11
C TYR A 51 7.14 1.33 -1.06
N ARG A 52 8.22 2.08 -0.80
CA ARG A 52 9.11 1.82 0.34
C ARG A 52 8.57 2.46 1.62
N PHE A 53 9.14 2.10 2.75
CA PHE A 53 8.78 2.63 4.07
C PHE A 53 9.19 4.12 4.19
N GLN A 54 8.22 5.03 4.03
CA GLN A 54 8.42 6.48 4.15
C GLN A 54 7.40 7.09 5.12
N TYR A 55 7.65 6.94 6.42
CA TYR A 55 6.74 7.39 7.49
C TYR A 55 6.51 8.91 7.50
N SER A 56 7.47 9.71 7.03
CA SER A 56 7.36 11.18 6.95
C SER A 56 6.46 11.67 5.81
N LYS A 57 5.99 10.78 4.93
CA LYS A 57 5.15 11.09 3.76
C LYS A 57 4.01 10.08 3.65
N PRO A 58 3.04 10.11 4.58
CA PRO A 58 1.93 9.16 4.59
C PRO A 58 1.13 9.26 3.29
N LYS A 59 0.69 8.10 2.80
CA LYS A 59 -0.12 7.96 1.59
C LYS A 59 -1.23 6.97 1.87
N TYR A 60 -2.39 7.28 1.31
CA TYR A 60 -3.55 6.41 1.29
C TYR A 60 -3.61 5.74 -0.08
N TYR A 61 -3.76 4.41 -0.10
CA TYR A 61 -3.69 3.61 -1.32
C TYR A 61 -5.09 3.25 -1.78
N LEU A 62 -5.50 3.77 -2.92
CA LEU A 62 -6.84 3.58 -3.47
C LEU A 62 -6.77 2.77 -4.76
N PHE A 63 -7.72 1.86 -4.91
CA PHE A 63 -7.90 1.03 -6.10
C PHE A 63 -9.32 1.25 -6.59
N TYR A 64 -9.51 1.37 -7.91
CA TYR A 64 -10.81 1.67 -8.50
C TYR A 64 -10.86 1.22 -9.96
N ASN A 65 -12.06 1.11 -10.50
CA ASN A 65 -12.29 0.85 -11.92
C ASN A 65 -12.78 2.12 -12.63
N ASN A 66 -12.05 2.59 -13.65
CA ASN A 66 -12.45 3.79 -14.41
C ASN A 66 -13.68 3.57 -15.29
N GLY A 67 -13.92 2.35 -15.75
CA GLY A 67 -15.07 1.98 -16.57
C GLY A 67 -16.36 1.76 -15.76
N ALA A 68 -16.25 1.64 -14.44
CA ALA A 68 -17.41 1.47 -13.57
C ALA A 68 -18.23 2.75 -13.40
N ARG A 69 -19.54 2.58 -13.15
CA ARG A 69 -20.44 3.70 -12.83
C ARG A 69 -19.97 4.40 -11.55
N ARG A 70 -19.96 5.73 -11.59
CA ARG A 70 -19.68 6.59 -10.41
C ARG A 70 -20.77 6.46 -9.34
N SER A 71 -20.44 6.78 -8.09
CA SER A 71 -21.45 6.89 -7.02
C SER A 71 -22.48 7.98 -7.34
N LYS A 72 -23.60 8.02 -6.61
CA LYS A 72 -24.63 9.07 -6.75
C LYS A 72 -24.06 10.50 -6.63
N LEU A 73 -22.99 10.67 -5.85
CA LEU A 73 -22.28 11.94 -5.65
C LEU A 73 -21.18 12.21 -6.70
N GLY A 74 -21.05 11.36 -7.73
CA GLY A 74 -20.10 11.56 -8.82
C GLY A 74 -18.66 11.11 -8.54
N TYR A 75 -18.40 10.43 -7.42
CA TYR A 75 -17.06 9.95 -7.08
C TYR A 75 -16.74 8.60 -7.73
N LYS A 76 -15.45 8.33 -7.95
CA LYS A 76 -14.98 6.99 -8.33
C LYS A 76 -15.25 6.03 -7.18
N ARG A 77 -15.83 4.87 -7.49
CA ARG A 77 -16.04 3.77 -6.53
C ARG A 77 -14.72 3.05 -6.33
N ALA A 78 -14.24 3.02 -5.10
CA ALA A 78 -12.89 2.55 -4.79
C ALA A 78 -12.86 1.72 -3.51
N TYR A 79 -11.77 0.98 -3.31
CA TYR A 79 -11.36 0.47 -2.00
C TYR A 79 -10.07 1.14 -1.57
N TYR A 80 -9.98 1.44 -0.28
CA TYR A 80 -8.82 1.96 0.42
C TYR A 80 -8.11 0.82 1.14
N LEU A 81 -6.81 0.65 0.87
CA LEU A 81 -5.94 -0.28 1.56
C LEU A 81 -5.21 0.42 2.71
N ASP A 82 -5.53 -0.02 3.92
CA ASP A 82 -5.04 0.54 5.18
C ASP A 82 -4.06 -0.42 5.84
N ASN A 83 -2.75 -0.24 5.59
CA ASN A 83 -1.73 -1.08 6.22
C ASN A 83 -1.42 -0.58 7.64
N GLN A 84 -1.83 -1.34 8.66
CA GLN A 84 -1.61 -1.04 10.07
C GLN A 84 -0.37 -1.77 10.64
N GLY A 85 0.27 -2.62 9.82
CA GLY A 85 1.44 -3.42 10.16
C GLY A 85 2.73 -2.94 9.52
N VAL A 86 2.87 -1.64 9.26
CA VAL A 86 4.01 -1.09 8.50
C VAL A 86 5.29 -1.13 9.34
N SER A 87 6.11 -2.17 9.14
CA SER A 87 7.44 -2.30 9.76
C SER A 87 8.52 -2.36 8.69
N LYS A 88 9.50 -1.45 8.77
CA LYS A 88 10.63 -1.43 7.86
C LYS A 88 11.56 -2.61 8.13
N PHE A 89 11.86 -3.39 7.09
CA PHE A 89 12.95 -4.36 7.12
C PHE A 89 14.31 -3.65 7.11
N LEU A 90 15.21 -4.03 8.02
CA LEU A 90 16.41 -3.24 8.31
C LEU A 90 17.65 -3.66 7.52
N PHE A 91 17.65 -4.86 6.94
CA PHE A 91 18.79 -5.31 6.13
C PHE A 91 18.95 -4.43 4.88
N PRO A 92 20.20 -4.16 4.46
CA PRO A 92 20.45 -3.29 3.31
C PRO A 92 20.05 -3.97 2.01
N ASP A 93 19.50 -3.19 1.07
CA ASP A 93 19.09 -3.68 -0.26
C ASP A 93 20.21 -4.42 -1.01
N LYS A 94 21.46 -3.99 -0.83
CA LYS A 94 22.64 -4.54 -1.49
C LYS A 94 23.16 -5.83 -0.85
N TRP A 95 22.52 -6.31 0.21
CA TRP A 95 22.88 -7.59 0.80
C TRP A 95 22.65 -8.70 -0.22
N SER A 96 23.64 -9.54 -0.47
CA SER A 96 23.59 -10.58 -1.52
C SER A 96 22.40 -11.53 -1.39
N LYS A 97 21.85 -11.66 -0.19
CA LYS A 97 20.72 -12.54 0.13
C LYS A 97 19.35 -11.89 0.00
N MET A 98 19.30 -10.58 -0.26
CA MET A 98 18.06 -9.81 -0.27
C MET A 98 17.08 -10.29 -1.34
N GLY A 99 17.58 -10.82 -2.48
CA GLY A 99 16.74 -11.35 -3.55
C GLY A 99 15.75 -12.42 -3.07
N SER A 100 16.16 -13.27 -2.11
CA SER A 100 15.34 -14.36 -1.58
C SER A 100 14.06 -13.91 -0.85
N ALA A 101 14.02 -12.65 -0.41
CA ALA A 101 12.89 -12.05 0.28
C ALA A 101 12.61 -10.63 -0.24
N ALA A 102 12.84 -10.35 -1.52
CA ALA A 102 12.84 -8.98 -2.05
C ALA A 102 11.52 -8.19 -1.81
N TRP A 103 10.39 -8.88 -1.62
CA TRP A 103 9.10 -8.27 -1.25
C TRP A 103 9.16 -7.47 0.06
N VAL A 104 10.04 -7.82 1.01
CA VAL A 104 10.19 -7.11 2.31
C VAL A 104 10.64 -5.66 2.16
N LYS A 105 11.16 -5.28 0.98
CA LYS A 105 11.66 -3.94 0.67
C LYS A 105 10.53 -2.91 0.47
N TYR A 106 9.32 -3.39 0.26
CA TYR A 106 8.15 -2.60 -0.06
C TYR A 106 7.10 -2.77 1.04
N GLN A 107 6.48 -1.68 1.50
CA GLN A 107 5.30 -1.76 2.37
C GLN A 107 4.05 -2.18 1.57
N LEU A 108 4.05 -1.84 0.29
CA LEU A 108 3.05 -2.16 -0.71
C LEU A 108 3.73 -2.12 -2.08
N ALA A 109 3.50 -3.12 -2.91
CA ALA A 109 3.76 -3.06 -4.35
C ALA A 109 2.47 -3.37 -5.11
N VAL A 110 2.26 -2.74 -6.26
CA VAL A 110 1.13 -3.04 -7.14
C VAL A 110 1.69 -3.43 -8.49
N THR A 111 1.41 -4.67 -8.89
CA THR A 111 1.82 -5.25 -10.17
C THR A 111 0.61 -5.54 -11.03
N ARG A 112 0.82 -5.72 -12.32
CA ARG A 112 -0.18 -6.34 -13.18
C ARG A 112 -0.29 -7.82 -12.80
N ARG A 113 -1.49 -8.38 -12.88
CA ARG A 113 -1.69 -9.82 -12.68
C ARG A 113 -1.12 -10.59 -13.87
N HIS A 114 -0.33 -11.63 -13.56
CA HIS A 114 0.00 -12.72 -14.48
C HIS A 114 -0.23 -14.08 -13.80
N ASP A 115 -0.45 -15.12 -14.60
CA ASP A 115 -0.67 -16.48 -14.09
C ASP A 115 0.62 -17.14 -13.58
N ASP A 116 1.79 -16.71 -14.06
CA ASP A 116 3.11 -17.17 -13.66
C ASP A 116 3.73 -16.39 -12.48
N GLU A 117 3.02 -15.36 -11.98
CA GLU A 117 3.39 -14.56 -10.80
C GLU A 117 2.45 -14.83 -9.61
N ASP A 118 2.09 -16.09 -9.40
CA ASP A 118 1.10 -16.52 -8.40
C ASP A 118 1.56 -16.34 -6.94
N THR A 119 2.87 -16.26 -6.72
CA THR A 119 3.52 -16.23 -5.41
C THR A 119 4.65 -15.20 -5.38
N SER A 120 4.94 -14.66 -4.19
CA SER A 120 6.04 -13.70 -3.99
C SER A 120 7.34 -14.35 -3.49
N THR A 121 7.31 -15.66 -3.24
CA THR A 121 8.43 -16.47 -2.76
C THR A 121 8.15 -17.95 -3.00
N THR A 122 9.18 -18.79 -2.87
CA THR A 122 9.04 -20.25 -2.88
C THR A 122 9.73 -20.84 -1.64
N PRO A 123 9.38 -22.08 -1.24
CA PRO A 123 10.14 -22.79 -0.21
C PRO A 123 11.63 -22.96 -0.55
N TYR A 124 11.98 -22.97 -1.84
CA TYR A 124 13.36 -23.16 -2.31
C TYR A 124 14.27 -21.96 -2.03
N ASN A 125 13.70 -20.76 -1.93
CA ASN A 125 14.44 -19.53 -1.57
C ASN A 125 15.09 -19.62 -0.18
N ALA A 126 14.62 -20.52 0.69
CA ALA A 126 15.24 -20.75 2.00
C ALA A 126 16.55 -21.54 1.90
N PHE A 127 16.73 -22.35 0.86
CA PHE A 127 17.89 -23.22 0.68
C PHE A 127 19.02 -22.55 -0.12
N ASP A 128 18.67 -21.73 -1.12
CA ASP A 128 19.63 -20.82 -1.77
C ASP A 128 19.12 -19.38 -1.72
N GLN A 129 19.77 -18.58 -0.88
CA GLN A 129 19.41 -17.18 -0.69
C GLN A 129 20.16 -16.25 -1.63
N VAL A 130 21.28 -16.70 -2.22
CA VAL A 130 22.16 -15.89 -3.07
C VAL A 130 21.66 -15.94 -4.52
N ASP A 131 21.20 -17.11 -4.95
CA ASP A 131 20.56 -17.32 -6.25
C ASP A 131 19.15 -17.93 -6.05
N PRO A 132 18.18 -17.11 -5.58
CA PRO A 132 16.84 -17.60 -5.29
C PRO A 132 16.09 -17.96 -6.57
N VAL A 133 15.29 -19.03 -6.51
CA VAL A 133 14.43 -19.47 -7.61
C VAL A 133 13.45 -18.36 -8.04
N LEU A 134 12.95 -17.59 -7.08
CA LEU A 134 12.02 -16.50 -7.31
C LEU A 134 12.54 -15.23 -6.65
N ASN A 135 12.73 -14.17 -7.43
CA ASN A 135 13.05 -12.84 -6.93
C ASN A 135 11.91 -11.88 -7.25
N PHE A 136 11.16 -11.48 -6.21
CA PHE A 136 9.99 -10.60 -6.34
C PHE A 136 10.27 -9.24 -6.99
N ASP A 137 11.52 -8.77 -7.01
CA ASP A 137 11.87 -7.55 -7.76
C ASP A 137 11.58 -7.66 -9.26
N SER A 138 11.62 -8.87 -9.80
CA SER A 138 11.36 -9.10 -11.23
C SER A 138 9.98 -8.59 -11.65
N TYR A 139 8.95 -8.75 -10.80
CA TYR A 139 7.56 -8.32 -11.03
C TYR A 139 7.36 -6.80 -11.00
N ILE A 140 8.40 -6.04 -10.66
CA ILE A 140 8.35 -4.58 -10.56
C ILE A 140 9.30 -3.94 -11.59
N PHE A 141 10.38 -4.64 -11.93
CA PHE A 141 11.48 -4.08 -12.70
C PHE A 141 11.26 -4.15 -14.21
N ASP A 142 10.36 -5.00 -14.67
CA ASP A 142 9.74 -4.95 -16.00
C ASP A 142 8.87 -3.69 -16.23
N ASP A 143 8.37 -3.07 -15.16
CA ASP A 143 7.74 -1.73 -15.14
C ASP A 143 6.53 -1.62 -16.07
N GLU A 144 5.66 -2.64 -16.04
CA GLU A 144 4.48 -2.68 -16.88
C GLU A 144 3.51 -1.53 -16.59
N ASN A 145 2.64 -1.27 -17.57
CA ASN A 145 1.53 -0.36 -17.38
C ASN A 145 0.46 -1.00 -16.47
N ILE A 146 0.03 -0.27 -15.44
CA ILE A 146 -1.00 -0.71 -14.47
C ILE A 146 -2.28 0.14 -14.52
N THR A 147 -2.51 0.85 -15.63
CA THR A 147 -3.74 1.64 -15.82
C THR A 147 -4.78 0.80 -16.53
N ASP A 148 -5.93 0.61 -15.87
CA ASP A 148 -7.07 -0.14 -16.38
C ASP A 148 -6.64 -1.57 -16.78
N LYS A 149 -6.05 -2.26 -15.81
CA LYS A 149 -5.51 -3.63 -15.90
C LYS A 149 -5.98 -4.43 -14.69
N ASP A 150 -5.88 -5.75 -14.79
CA ASP A 150 -5.97 -6.64 -13.63
C ASP A 150 -4.75 -6.39 -12.72
N LEU A 151 -5.00 -6.09 -11.43
CA LEU A 151 -3.99 -5.58 -10.49
C LEU A 151 -3.87 -6.47 -9.25
N VAL A 152 -2.63 -6.81 -8.91
CA VAL A 152 -2.29 -7.46 -7.64
C VAL A 152 -1.62 -6.46 -6.70
N ALA A 153 -2.22 -6.27 -5.52
CA ALA A 153 -1.62 -5.53 -4.41
C ALA A 153 -0.89 -6.49 -3.46
N TRP A 154 0.44 -6.38 -3.41
CA TRP A 154 1.31 -7.15 -2.52
C TRP A 154 1.59 -6.36 -1.25
N VAL A 155 1.05 -6.81 -0.11
CA VAL A 155 1.10 -6.07 1.16
C VAL A 155 2.10 -6.71 2.10
N THR A 156 3.11 -5.95 2.51
CA THR A 156 4.05 -6.38 3.54
C THR A 156 3.58 -5.87 4.89
N VAL A 157 3.38 -6.78 5.83
CA VAL A 157 3.05 -6.47 7.22
C VAL A 157 4.03 -7.17 8.16
N GLY A 158 4.41 -6.51 9.25
CA GLY A 158 5.42 -7.03 10.16
C GLY A 158 5.53 -6.23 11.45
N MET A 159 6.43 -6.67 12.33
CA MET A 159 6.82 -5.95 13.54
C MET A 159 8.32 -6.14 13.79
N GLN A 160 8.93 -5.23 14.54
CA GLN A 160 10.24 -5.47 15.14
C GLN A 160 10.00 -6.06 16.53
N HIS A 161 10.34 -7.33 16.74
CA HIS A 161 10.15 -8.00 18.02
C HIS A 161 11.39 -7.84 18.88
N LEU A 162 11.22 -7.23 20.06
CA LEU A 162 12.22 -7.15 21.12
C LEU A 162 11.77 -8.09 22.26
N PRO A 163 12.27 -9.34 22.31
CA PRO A 163 11.81 -10.30 23.30
C PRO A 163 12.11 -9.82 24.72
N ASN A 164 11.18 -10.05 25.64
CA ASN A 164 11.37 -9.76 27.06
C ASN A 164 10.82 -10.89 27.94
N SER A 165 11.38 -11.03 29.14
CA SER A 165 11.04 -12.12 30.05
C SER A 165 9.60 -12.10 30.57
N ALA A 166 8.97 -10.92 30.62
CA ALA A 166 7.61 -10.78 31.17
C ALA A 166 6.52 -11.25 30.19
N THR A 167 6.76 -11.16 28.87
CA THR A 167 5.76 -11.50 27.84
C THR A 167 6.17 -12.60 26.87
N ASP A 168 7.44 -13.03 26.87
CA ASP A 168 7.95 -14.02 25.90
C ASP A 168 8.43 -15.34 26.53
N VAL A 169 8.39 -15.46 27.86
CA VAL A 169 8.76 -16.70 28.57
C VAL A 169 7.52 -17.26 29.29
N PRO A 170 7.19 -18.56 29.11
CA PRO A 170 7.88 -19.55 28.29
C PRO A 170 7.53 -19.48 26.79
N VAL A 171 6.57 -18.63 26.42
CA VAL A 171 6.08 -18.47 25.05
C VAL A 171 5.67 -17.02 24.84
N THR A 172 5.90 -16.49 23.64
CA THR A 172 5.40 -15.18 23.22
C THR A 172 3.88 -15.14 23.26
N THR A 173 3.34 -14.15 23.96
CA THR A 173 1.89 -13.91 24.01
C THR A 173 1.39 -13.34 22.68
N THR A 174 0.17 -13.71 22.28
CA THR A 174 -0.48 -13.12 21.10
C THR A 174 -1.03 -11.73 21.38
N SER A 175 -1.44 -11.47 22.63
CA SER A 175 -1.94 -10.16 23.06
C SER A 175 -0.86 -9.08 22.92
N GLY A 176 -1.14 -8.04 22.15
CA GLY A 176 -0.19 -6.97 21.84
C GLY A 176 0.73 -7.25 20.63
N ASN A 177 0.70 -8.46 20.08
CA ASN A 177 1.50 -8.88 18.92
C ASN A 177 0.66 -9.06 17.65
N THR A 178 -0.44 -8.32 17.52
CA THR A 178 -1.31 -8.36 16.34
C THR A 178 -0.77 -7.44 15.24
N ILE A 179 -0.75 -7.94 14.01
CA ILE A 179 -0.41 -7.19 12.81
C ILE A 179 -1.59 -7.29 11.85
N SER A 180 -1.99 -6.19 11.21
CA SER A 180 -3.15 -6.19 10.31
C SER A 180 -3.03 -5.19 9.16
N PHE A 181 -3.87 -5.39 8.17
CA PHE A 181 -4.27 -4.37 7.22
C PHE A 181 -5.79 -4.48 7.00
N TYR A 182 -6.41 -3.44 6.47
CA TYR A 182 -7.83 -3.42 6.18
C TYR A 182 -8.09 -2.99 4.74
N LEU A 183 -9.11 -3.58 4.13
CA LEU A 183 -9.71 -3.08 2.91
C LEU A 183 -11.01 -2.38 3.26
N LYS A 184 -11.08 -1.08 3.00
CA LYS A 184 -12.21 -0.23 3.39
C LYS A 184 -12.89 0.32 2.14
N PRO A 185 -14.22 0.22 1.99
CA PRO A 185 -14.92 0.89 0.91
C PRO A 185 -14.64 2.39 0.94
N PHE A 186 -14.32 2.98 -0.22
CA PHE A 186 -14.07 4.41 -0.37
C PHE A 186 -14.94 4.95 -1.51
N ASN A 187 -16.04 5.62 -1.16
CA ASN A 187 -17.09 6.03 -2.10
C ASN A 187 -17.66 4.88 -2.96
N PHE A 188 -17.50 3.63 -2.51
CA PHE A 188 -17.93 2.45 -3.26
C PHE A 188 -19.45 2.31 -3.28
N PHE A 189 -20.06 2.45 -2.11
CA PHE A 189 -21.51 2.47 -1.92
C PHE A 189 -22.03 3.92 -1.97
N ASP A 190 -23.33 4.06 -2.23
CA ASP A 190 -23.98 5.38 -2.25
C ASP A 190 -24.32 5.89 -0.84
N GLU A 191 -24.36 4.99 0.15
CA GLU A 191 -24.58 5.26 1.57
C GLU A 191 -23.90 4.16 2.41
N ASP A 192 -24.09 4.19 3.74
CA ASP A 192 -23.55 3.16 4.64
C ASP A 192 -24.19 1.79 4.33
N PRO A 193 -23.39 0.78 3.92
CA PRO A 193 -23.93 -0.54 3.60
C PRO A 193 -24.37 -1.35 4.83
N SER A 194 -24.10 -0.89 6.05
CA SER A 194 -24.52 -1.57 7.28
C SER A 194 -25.95 -1.25 7.71
N THR A 195 -26.57 -0.23 7.11
CA THR A 195 -27.94 0.21 7.47
C THR A 195 -29.02 -0.39 6.58
N SER A 196 -28.65 -1.24 5.61
CA SER A 196 -29.55 -1.91 4.65
C SER A 196 -29.73 -3.39 4.94
#